data_AF-A0AAW3EAN3-F1
#
_entry.id   AF-A0AAW3EAN3-F1
#
_cell.length_a   1.000
_cell.length_b   1.000
_cell.length_c   1.000
_cell.angle_alpha   90.00
_cell.angle_beta   90.00
_cell.angle_gamma   90.00
#
_symmetry.space_group_name_H-M   'P 1'
#
loop_
_entity.id
_entity.type
_entity.pdbx_description
1 polymer ?
#
loop_
_entity_poly.entity_id
_entity_poly.type
_entity_poly.pdbx_seq_one_letter_code
_entity_poly.pdbx_strand_id
1 'polypeptide(L)' 'MPIKEEFIDILSSEIVFCSNLMKLRELLISFKVRGMSKNEMLLYLNELRLVSNEEVVLELMDFVEGHCNPQLSIY' A
#
# COMPACT_ATOMS: atom_id res chain seq x y z
N MET A 1 -17.49 -4.98 3.68
CA MET A 1 -16.22 -5.71 3.53
C MET A 1 -15.27 -5.18 4.59
N PRO A 2 -14.59 -6.04 5.36
CA PRO A 2 -13.48 -5.62 6.23
C PRO A 2 -12.44 -4.83 5.43
N ILE A 3 -11.93 -3.73 6.00
CA ILE A 3 -10.97 -2.85 5.31
C ILE A 3 -9.70 -3.57 4.86
N LYS A 4 -9.30 -4.65 5.57
CA LYS A 4 -8.21 -5.54 5.20
C LYS A 4 -8.46 -6.24 3.85
N GLU A 5 -9.61 -6.90 3.73
CA GLU A 5 -9.93 -7.70 2.53
C GLU A 5 -10.03 -6.77 1.32
N GLU A 6 -10.65 -5.60 1.51
CA GLU A 6 -10.77 -4.58 0.46
C GLU A 6 -9.39 -4.06 0.01
N PHE A 7 -8.46 -3.87 0.95
CA PHE A 7 -7.09 -3.47 0.65
C PHE A 7 -6.38 -4.49 -0.24
N ILE A 8 -6.41 -5.76 0.16
CA ILE A 8 -5.72 -6.84 -0.56
C ILE A 8 -6.32 -7.01 -1.95
N ASP A 9 -7.64 -7.05 -2.07
CA ASP A 9 -8.32 -7.25 -3.36
C ASP A 9 -8.05 -6.09 -4.33
N ILE A 10 -8.16 -4.84 -3.86
CA ILE A 10 -7.95 -3.67 -4.73
C ILE A 10 -6.48 -3.55 -5.13
N LEU A 11 -5.53 -3.65 -4.19
CA LEU A 11 -4.12 -3.52 -4.54
C LEU A 11 -3.61 -4.67 -5.42
N SER A 12 -3.99 -5.92 -5.12
CA SER A 12 -3.57 -7.05 -5.95
C SER A 12 -4.08 -6.91 -7.38
N SER A 13 -5.35 -6.53 -7.55
CA SER A 13 -5.94 -6.27 -8.86
C SER A 13 -5.19 -5.15 -9.59
N GLU A 14 -4.97 -4.01 -8.95
CA GLU A 14 -4.30 -2.87 -9.60
C GLU A 14 -2.84 -3.18 -9.94
N ILE A 15 -2.10 -3.90 -9.10
CA ILE A 15 -0.72 -4.32 -9.41
C ILE A 15 -0.69 -5.18 -10.69
N VAL A 16 -1.67 -6.07 -10.86
CA VAL A 16 -1.77 -6.97 -12.03
C VAL A 16 -2.22 -6.23 -13.29
N PHE A 17 -3.24 -5.37 -13.19
CA PHE A 17 -3.88 -4.75 -14.36
C PHE A 17 -3.19 -3.48 -14.83
N CYS A 18 -2.65 -2.68 -13.92
CA CYS A 18 -2.10 -1.38 -14.22
C CYS A 18 -1.11 -1.00 -13.12
N SER A 19 0.16 -1.42 -13.27
CA SER A 19 1.25 -1.10 -12.33
C SER A 19 1.65 0.39 -12.36
N ASN A 20 0.67 1.29 -12.50
CA ASN A 20 0.87 2.72 -12.32
C ASN A 20 1.09 3.00 -10.83
N LEU A 21 2.35 3.18 -10.49
CA LEU A 21 2.82 3.44 -9.13
C LEU A 21 2.15 4.65 -8.48
N MET A 22 1.81 5.69 -9.25
CA MET A 22 1.13 6.87 -8.71
C MET A 22 -0.27 6.53 -8.20
N LYS A 23 -1.03 5.75 -8.98
CA LYS A 23 -2.37 5.28 -8.58
C LYS A 23 -2.30 4.35 -7.36
N LEU A 24 -1.32 3.46 -7.31
CA LEU A 24 -1.09 2.57 -6.16
C LEU A 24 -0.77 3.37 -4.88
N ARG A 25 0.03 4.44 -4.99
CA ARG A 25 0.31 5.35 -3.87
C ARG A 25 -0.93 6.11 -3.41
N GLU A 26 -1.76 6.62 -4.33
CA GLU A 26 -3.04 7.25 -3.99
C GLU A 26 -3.99 6.31 -3.25
N LEU A 27 -4.03 5.03 -3.64
CA LEU A 27 -4.78 4.00 -2.94
C LEU A 27 -4.27 3.82 -1.51
N LEU A 28 -2.96 3.71 -1.31
CA LEU A 28 -2.36 3.61 0.03
C LEU A 28 -2.72 4.81 0.90
N ILE A 29 -2.65 6.03 0.36
CA ILE A 29 -3.08 7.24 1.07
C ILE A 29 -4.57 7.15 1.44
N SER A 30 -5.43 6.70 0.53
CA SER A 30 -6.86 6.57 0.81
C SER A 30 -7.15 5.62 1.98
N PHE A 31 -6.45 4.48 2.06
CA PHE A 31 -6.56 3.55 3.18
C PHE A 31 -6.01 4.13 4.47
N LYS A 32 -4.98 4.98 4.40
CA LYS A 32 -4.41 5.67 5.56
C LYS A 32 -5.43 6.65 6.16
N VAL A 33 -6.07 7.44 5.30
CA VAL A 33 -7.13 8.38 5.69
C VAL A 33 -8.33 7.65 6.29
N ARG A 34 -8.63 6.43 5.81
CA ARG A 34 -9.68 5.55 6.34
C ARG A 34 -9.32 4.87 7.68
N GLY A 35 -8.14 5.14 8.23
CA GLY A 35 -7.73 4.67 9.55
C GLY A 35 -6.79 3.47 9.55
N MET A 36 -6.36 2.96 8.40
CA MET A 36 -5.38 1.87 8.37
C MET A 36 -4.01 2.36 8.86
N SER A 37 -3.45 1.67 9.84
CA SER A 37 -2.14 2.02 10.40
C SER A 37 -1.00 1.67 9.44
N LYS A 38 0.16 2.31 9.64
CA LYS A 38 1.39 2.00 8.89
C LYS A 38 1.73 0.51 8.99
N ASN A 39 1.64 -0.04 10.21
CA ASN A 39 2.00 -1.42 10.49
C ASN A 39 1.06 -2.41 9.77
N GLU A 40 -0.24 -2.12 9.75
CA GLU A 40 -1.21 -2.93 9.00
C GLU A 40 -0.93 -2.89 7.50
N MET A 41 -0.65 -1.71 6.93
CA MET A 41 -0.30 -1.59 5.52
C MET A 41 0.94 -2.41 5.16
N LEU A 42 2.00 -2.30 5.95
CA LEU A 42 3.25 -3.05 5.71
C LEU A 42 3.04 -4.55 5.84
N LEU A 43 2.23 -4.98 6.82
CA LEU A 43 1.87 -6.39 6.98
C LEU A 43 1.15 -6.91 5.72
N TYR A 44 0.14 -6.18 5.23
CA TYR A 44 -0.64 -6.62 4.07
C TYR A 44 0.13 -6.50 2.75
N LEU A 45 0.99 -5.50 2.59
CA LEU A 45 1.93 -5.43 1.46
C LEU A 45 2.89 -6.62 1.49
N ASN A 46 3.39 -7.03 2.66
CA ASN A 46 4.23 -8.21 2.76
C ASN A 46 3.48 -9.52 2.43
N GLU A 47 2.19 -9.61 2.76
CA GLU A 47 1.31 -10.72 2.28
C GLU A 47 1.20 -10.70 0.74
N LEU A 48 0.99 -9.53 0.14
CA LEU A 48 0.88 -9.35 -1.32
C LEU A 48 2.18 -9.71 -2.07
N ARG A 49 3.34 -9.55 -1.43
CA ARG A 49 4.65 -9.86 -2.02
C ARG A 49 4.77 -11.30 -2.49
N LEU A 50 4.01 -12.22 -1.89
CA LEU A 50 4.01 -13.65 -2.23
C LEU A 50 3.18 -13.97 -3.49
N VAL A 51 2.29 -13.07 -3.91
CA VAL A 51 1.27 -13.35 -4.93
C VAL A 51 1.20 -12.29 -6.04
N SER A 52 1.97 -11.20 -5.92
CA SER A 52 2.01 -10.07 -6.84
C SER A 52 3.44 -9.75 -7.26
N ASN A 53 3.62 -8.74 -8.13
CA ASN A 53 4.95 -8.30 -8.55
C ASN A 53 5.74 -7.75 -7.35
N GLU A 54 6.79 -8.47 -6.94
CA GLU A 54 7.62 -8.15 -5.77
C GLU A 54 8.27 -6.76 -5.88
N GLU A 55 8.77 -6.35 -7.06
CA GLU A 55 9.43 -5.06 -7.23
C GLU A 55 8.48 -3.90 -6.94
N VAL A 56 7.25 -3.98 -7.48
CA VAL A 56 6.20 -2.99 -7.24
C VAL A 56 5.82 -2.96 -5.76
N VAL A 57 5.64 -4.12 -5.14
CA VAL A 57 5.27 -4.22 -3.72
C VAL A 57 6.36 -3.61 -2.83
N LEU A 58 7.64 -3.88 -3.10
CA LEU A 58 8.75 -3.30 -2.34
C LEU A 58 8.76 -1.77 -2.45
N GLU A 59 8.53 -1.22 -3.64
CA GLU A 59 8.43 0.23 -3.82
C GLU A 59 7.26 0.84 -3.02
N LEU A 60 6.13 0.15 -2.95
CA LEU A 60 4.99 0.57 -2.14
C LEU A 60 5.30 0.49 -0.64
N MET A 61 6.07 -0.51 -0.20
CA MET A 61 6.53 -0.60 1.19
C MET A 61 7.46 0.56 1.54
N ASP A 62 8.40 0.91 0.67
CA ASP A 62 9.28 2.08 0.84
C ASP A 62 8.48 3.38 0.91
N PHE A 63 7.44 3.51 0.08
CA PHE A 63 6.53 4.64 0.13
C PHE A 63 5.77 4.71 1.47
N VAL A 64 5.23 3.60 1.97
CA VAL A 64 4.54 3.56 3.26
C VAL A 64 5.51 3.88 4.40
N GLU A 65 6.73 3.36 4.35
CA GLU A 65 7.79 3.67 5.31
C GLU A 65 8.08 5.17 5.36
N GLY A 66 8.25 5.82 4.20
CA GLY A 66 8.54 7.24 4.07
C GLY A 66 7.35 8.16 4.38
N HIS A 67 6.20 7.93 3.75
CA HIS A 67 5.02 8.79 3.85
C HIS A 67 4.30 8.67 5.19
N CYS A 68 4.29 7.48 5.81
CA CYS A 68 3.70 7.30 7.13
C CYS A 68 4.68 7.54 8.28
N ASN A 69 5.89 8.05 8.00
CA ASN A 69 6.80 8.50 9.03
C ASN A 69 6.43 9.94 9.46
N PRO A 70 5.95 10.16 10.70
CA PRO A 70 5.62 11.49 11.19
C PRO A 70 6.83 12.43 11.29
N GLN A 71 8.06 11.93 11.12
CA GLN A 71 9.28 12.75 11.06
C GLN A 71 9.67 13.17 9.63
N LEU A 72 9.03 12.61 8.59
CA LEU A 72 9.26 12.92 7.17
C LEU A 72 8.15 13.77 6.56
N SER A 73 7.24 14.31 7.38
CA SER A 73 6.36 15.39 6.99
C SER A 73 7.20 16.61 6.61
N ILE A 74 7.54 16.70 5.33
CA ILE A 74 7.97 17.97 4.75
C ILE A 74 6.71 18.85 4.77
N TYR A 75 6.84 19.96 5.51
CA TYR A 75 5.84 21.00 5.75
C TYR A 75 5.13 21.49 4.49
#